data_AF-A0A1Y1T1E8-F1
#
_entry.id   AF-A0A1Y1T1E8-F1
#
_cell.length_a   1.000
_cell.length_b   1.000
_cell.length_c   1.000
_cell.angle_alpha   90.00
_cell.angle_beta   90.00
_cell.angle_gamma   90.00
#
_symmetry.space_group_name_H-M   'P 1'
#
loop_
_entity.id
_entity.type
_entity.pdbx_description
1 polymer ?
#
loop_
_entity_poly.entity_id
_entity_poly.type
_entity_poly.pdbx_seq_one_letter_code
_entity_poly.pdbx_strand_id
1 'polypeptide(L)' 'MKKYTVLFLVLAVATGLVGFTGLRFTGIEVIRVLCLITADLFVISLMAKIFFPNRKLKLQRVKKE' A
#
# COMPACT_ATOMS: atom_id res chain seq x y z
N MET A 1 3.85 -10.30 -11.60
CA MET A 1 3.52 -9.29 -10.57
C MET A 1 2.28 -8.41 -10.89
N LYS A 2 1.74 -8.31 -12.11
CA LYS A 2 0.60 -7.38 -12.40
C LYS A 2 -0.73 -7.74 -11.71
N LYS A 3 -1.04 -9.04 -11.54
CA LYS A 3 -2.31 -9.50 -10.93
C LYS A 3 -2.48 -9.05 -9.47
N TYR A 4 -1.42 -9.11 -8.67
CA TYR A 4 -1.46 -8.70 -7.26
C TYR A 4 -1.55 -7.18 -7.08
N THR A 5 -0.99 -6.39 -8.01
CA THR A 5 -1.13 -4.93 -7.95
C THR A 5 -2.58 -4.49 -8.15
N VAL A 6 -3.31 -5.13 -9.07
CA VAL A 6 -4.73 -4.81 -9.28
C VAL A 6 -5.56 -5.22 -8.07
N LEU A 7 -5.29 -6.38 -7.47
CA LEU A 7 -5.93 -6.79 -6.22
C LEU A 7 -5.65 -5.81 -5.08
N PHE A 8 -4.41 -5.35 -4.93
CA PHE A 8 -4.02 -4.38 -3.90
C PHE A 8 -4.70 -3.02 -4.12
N LEU A 9 -4.83 -2.58 -5.37
CA LEU A 9 -5.56 -1.36 -5.74
C LEU A 9 -7.05 -1.47 -5.39
N VAL A 10 -7.70 -2.57 -5.76
CA VAL A 10 -9.12 -2.78 -5.46
C VAL A 10 -9.36 -2.86 -3.95
N LEU A 11 -8.49 -3.56 -3.22
CA LEU A 11 -8.58 -3.66 -1.76
C LEU A 11 -8.41 -2.27 -1.10
N ALA A 12 -7.45 -1.47 -1.56
CA ALA A 12 -7.22 -0.12 -1.05
C ALA A 12 -8.43 0.81 -1.29
N VAL A 13 -9.03 0.75 -2.48
CA VAL A 13 -10.25 1.52 -2.79
C VAL A 13 -11.43 1.06 -1.94
N ALA A 14 -11.61 -0.25 -1.73
CA ALA A 14 -12.68 -0.79 -0.89
C ALA A 14 -12.51 -0.38 0.58
N THR A 15 -11.30 -0.49 1.14
CA THR A 15 -11.00 -0.01 2.50
C THR A 15 -11.21 1.50 2.64
N GLY A 16 -10.82 2.27 1.61
CA GLY A 16 -11.07 3.70 1.52
C GLY A 16 -12.56 4.04 1.59
N LEU A 17 -13.38 3.38 0.78
CA LEU A 17 -14.83 3.57 0.78
C LEU A 17 -15.43 3.26 2.15
N VAL A 18 -15.08 2.10 2.73
CA VAL A 18 -15.59 1.65 4.03
C VAL A 18 -15.22 2.64 5.13
N GLY A 19 -13.96 3.12 5.15
CA GLY A 19 -13.50 4.12 6.13
C GLY A 19 -14.14 5.50 5.98
N PHE A 20 -14.59 5.87 4.78
CA PHE A 20 -15.21 7.16 4.47
C PHE A 20 -16.74 7.17 4.46
N THR A 21 -17.42 6.02 4.66
CA THR A 21 -18.90 5.92 4.67
C THR A 21 -19.60 6.69 5.81
N GLY A 22 -18.88 7.52 6.58
CA GLY A 22 -19.47 8.63 7.33
C GLY A 22 -20.27 8.25 8.58
N LEU A 23 -20.37 6.97 8.92
CA LEU A 23 -21.01 6.51 10.15
C LEU A 23 -20.26 7.08 11.37
N ARG A 24 -20.96 7.83 12.23
CA ARG A 24 -20.38 8.47 13.42
C ARG A 24 -20.41 7.48 14.58
N PHE A 25 -19.42 6.60 14.63
CA PHE A 25 -19.19 5.68 15.74
C PHE A 25 -17.72 5.77 16.16
N THR A 26 -17.43 5.68 17.46
CA THR A 26 -16.06 5.79 18.00
C THR A 26 -15.07 4.80 17.36
N GLY A 27 -15.53 3.61 16.97
CA GLY A 27 -14.69 2.64 16.24
C GLY A 27 -14.28 3.07 14.83
N ILE A 28 -15.02 4.00 14.21
CA ILE A 28 -14.82 4.46 12.84
C ILE A 28 -13.73 5.54 12.78
N GLU A 29 -13.47 6.24 13.87
CA GLU A 29 -12.36 7.19 13.96
C GLU A 29 -11.01 6.48 13.81
N VAL A 30 -10.83 5.34 14.48
CA VAL A 30 -9.63 4.49 14.34
C VAL A 30 -9.48 3.99 12.90
N ILE A 31 -10.57 3.56 12.27
CA ILE A 31 -10.59 3.09 10.89
C ILE A 31 -10.20 4.22 9.92
N ARG A 32 -10.63 5.46 10.17
CA ARG A 32 -10.22 6.61 9.34
C ARG A 32 -8.73 6.90 9.44
N VAL A 33 -8.17 6.88 10.65
CA VAL A 33 -6.72 7.10 10.84
C VAL A 33 -5.93 5.99 10.16
N LEU A 34 -6.33 4.73 10.34
CA LEU A 34 -5.70 3.59 9.69
C LEU A 34 -5.82 3.67 8.17
N CYS A 35 -6.97 4.12 7.66
CA CYS A 35 -7.22 4.35 6.25
C CYS A 35 -6.30 5.43 5.66
N LEU A 36 -6.07 6.54 6.38
CA LEU A 36 -5.15 7.59 5.95
C LEU A 36 -3.70 7.09 5.87
N ILE A 37 -3.23 6.37 6.90
CA ILE A 37 -1.88 5.78 6.90
C ILE A 37 -1.74 4.78 5.74
N THR A 38 -2.77 3.95 5.53
CA THR A 38 -2.77 2.98 4.43
C THR A 38 -2.75 3.68 3.07
N ALA A 39 -3.50 4.76 2.90
CA ALA A 39 -3.50 5.56 1.68
C ALA A 39 -2.11 6.15 1.39
N ASP A 40 -1.44 6.69 2.41
CA ASP A 40 -0.09 7.26 2.27
C ASP A 40 0.94 6.18 1.86
N LEU A 41 0.94 5.05 2.57
CA LEU A 41 1.77 3.88 2.23
C LEU A 41 1.46 3.32 0.84
N PHE A 42 0.20 3.37 0.42
CA PHE A 42 -0.23 2.93 -0.91
C PHE A 42 0.35 3.82 -2.01
N VAL A 43 0.30 5.14 -1.83
CA VAL A 43 0.93 6.12 -2.74
C VAL A 43 2.44 5.89 -2.80
N ILE A 44 3.12 5.74 -1.66
CA ILE A 44 4.56 5.48 -1.61
C ILE A 44 4.90 4.17 -2.33
N SER A 45 4.10 3.12 -2.15
CA SER A 45 4.30 1.82 -2.81
C SER A 45 4.13 1.90 -4.33
N LEU A 46 3.13 2.66 -4.81
CA LEU A 46 2.99 2.97 -6.24
C LEU A 46 4.19 3.76 -6.77
N MET A 47 4.64 4.77 -6.02
CA MET A 47 5.78 5.60 -6.37
C MET A 47 7.06 4.76 -6.47
N ALA A 48 7.32 3.90 -5.48
CA ALA A 48 8.46 2.98 -5.47
C ALA A 48 8.41 2.01 -6.66
N LYS A 49 7.22 1.55 -7.05
CA LYS A 49 7.06 0.66 -8.21
C LYS A 49 7.33 1.38 -9.54
N ILE A 50 6.93 2.65 -9.66
CA ILE A 50 7.22 3.48 -10.84
C ILE A 50 8.71 3.81 -10.91
N PHE A 51 9.33 4.10 -9.77
CA PHE A 51 10.73 4.51 -9.67
C PHE A 51 11.70 3.32 -9.77
N PHE A 52 11.30 2.14 -9.30
CA PHE A 52 12.08 0.90 -9.35
C PHE A 52 11.36 -0.22 -10.13
N PRO A 53 11.03 -0.03 -11.42
CA PRO A 53 10.23 -0.97 -12.18
C PRO A 53 10.96 -2.28 -12.51
N ASN A 54 12.30 -2.28 -12.46
CA ASN A 54 13.10 -3.43 -12.91
C ASN A 54 14.48 -3.52 -12.24
N ARG A 55 14.58 -3.26 -10.93
CA ARG A 55 15.81 -3.60 -10.21
C ARG A 55 15.81 -5.12 -10.00
N LYS A 56 16.45 -5.87 -10.90
CA LYS A 56 17.00 -7.18 -10.56
C LYS A 56 17.96 -6.92 -9.40
N LEU A 57 17.46 -7.03 -8.18
CA LEU A 57 18.28 -7.01 -6.97
C LEU A 57 19.20 -8.24 -7.08
N LYS A 58 20.33 -8.08 -7.77
CA LYS A 58 21.41 -9.05 -7.71
C LYS A 58 21.84 -9.02 -6.25
N LEU A 59 21.56 -10.10 -5.53
CA LEU A 59 22.17 -10.37 -4.24
C LEU A 59 23.68 -10.24 -4.47
N GLN A 60 24.24 -9.12 -4.04
CA GLN A 60 25.67 -8.91 -4.07
C GLN A 60 26.21 -9.86 -3.01
N ARG A 61 26.65 -11.04 -3.44
CA ARG A 61 27.31 -11.98 -2.54
C ARG A 61 28.57 -11.28 -2.05
N VAL A 62 28.53 -10.84 -0.80
CA VAL A 62 29.72 -10.40 -0.09
C VAL A 62 30.62 -11.63 -0.03
N LYS A 63 31.75 -11.58 -0.75
CA LYS A 63 32.80 -12.58 -0.62
C LYS A 63 33.32 -12.43 0.80
N LYS A 64 33.04 -13.41 1.66
CA LYS A 64 33.74 -13.53 2.93
C LYS A 64 35.19 -13.85 2.58
N GLU A 65 36.09 -12.94 2.91
CA GLU A 65 37.53 -13.22 3.03
C GLU A 65 37.79 -13.97 4.34
#